data_AF-A0A2N3J8U6-F1
#
_entry.id   AF-A0A2N3J8U6-F1
#
_cell.length_a   1.000
_cell.length_b   1.000
_cell.length_c   1.000
_cell.angle_alpha   90.00
_cell.angle_beta   90.00
_cell.angle_gamma   90.00
#
_symmetry.space_group_name_H-M   'P 1'
#
loop_
_entity.id
_entity.type
_entity.pdbx_description
1 polymer ?
#
loop_
_entity_poly.entity_id
_entity_poly.type
_entity_poly.pdbx_seq_one_letter_code
_entity_poly.pdbx_strand_id
1 'polypeptide(L)'
;MRLEYALSIGTPRSVMLQAIQSRSTGPSHLTQADVLGALGLVQKYEGVGLALMMARYTKDKASYRKAVLGVMAHCSKQAPKYVGAIKSRGHGMALKTIAALAVEHYCRTADTPDAACQCKGRGNVRDMEASRLHGKPIDKICPRCGGTGLRPIPGTQIRRAIEPLLGTLSRGEWERQWYRLYQAVLAWCYVQESAVTALYQQVI
;
A
#
# COMPACT_ATOMS: atom_id res chain seq x y z
N MET A 1 -19.33 -3.91 -6.48
CA MET A 1 -18.10 -4.35 -7.21
C MET A 1 -16.88 -4.14 -6.30
N ARG A 2 -15.87 -5.03 -6.29
CA ARG A 2 -14.61 -4.77 -5.55
C ARG A 2 -13.77 -3.72 -6.29
N LEU A 3 -13.28 -2.69 -5.59
CA LEU A 3 -12.51 -1.59 -6.19
C LEU A 3 -11.26 -2.07 -6.93
N GLU A 4 -10.56 -3.08 -6.42
CA GLU A 4 -9.39 -3.68 -7.09
C GLU A 4 -9.70 -4.10 -8.54
N TYR A 5 -10.88 -4.70 -8.76
CA TYR A 5 -11.34 -5.11 -10.08
C TYR A 5 -11.70 -3.89 -10.94
N ALA A 6 -12.33 -2.86 -10.36
CA ALA A 6 -12.69 -1.63 -11.05
C ALA A 6 -11.49 -0.84 -11.58
N LEU A 7 -10.42 -0.80 -10.79
CA LEU A 7 -9.15 -0.18 -11.19
C LEU A 7 -8.56 -0.85 -12.42
N SER A 8 -8.75 -2.16 -12.59
CA SER A 8 -8.29 -2.85 -13.78
C SER A 8 -9.09 -2.43 -15.02
N ILE A 9 -10.41 -2.32 -14.93
CA ILE A 9 -11.31 -1.95 -16.05
C ILE A 9 -11.05 -0.55 -16.60
N GLY A 10 -10.67 0.40 -15.73
CA GLY A 10 -10.38 1.78 -16.14
C GLY A 10 -9.07 1.96 -16.91
N THR A 11 -8.23 0.92 -17.05
CA THR A 11 -6.96 1.02 -17.77
C THR A 11 -7.14 0.71 -19.26
N PRO A 12 -6.53 1.50 -20.17
CA PRO A 12 -6.64 1.29 -21.62
C PRO A 12 -5.99 -0.02 -22.10
N ARG A 13 -5.20 -0.68 -21.24
CA ARG A 13 -4.56 -1.98 -21.49
C ARG A 13 -5.29 -3.15 -20.83
N SER A 14 -6.42 -2.90 -20.18
CA SER A 14 -7.21 -3.99 -19.60
C SER A 14 -7.76 -4.89 -20.69
N VAL A 15 -7.63 -6.19 -20.49
CA VAL A 15 -8.33 -7.17 -21.32
C VAL A 15 -9.80 -6.82 -21.22
N MET A 16 -10.42 -6.40 -22.33
CA MET A 16 -11.85 -6.08 -22.43
C MET A 16 -12.63 -7.18 -21.73
N LEU A 17 -13.02 -6.95 -20.48
CA LEU A 17 -13.86 -7.86 -19.76
C LEU A 17 -15.28 -7.57 -20.24
N GLN A 18 -15.65 -8.30 -21.29
CA GLN A 18 -17.05 -8.62 -21.63
C GLN A 18 -17.83 -9.14 -20.41
N ALA A 19 -17.19 -9.36 -19.26
CA ALA A 19 -17.79 -9.72 -17.97
C ALA A 19 -18.62 -8.62 -17.28
N ILE A 20 -18.60 -7.35 -17.74
CA ILE A 20 -19.66 -6.40 -17.33
C ILE A 20 -20.97 -6.75 -18.05
N GLN A 21 -20.96 -7.52 -19.12
CA GLN A 21 -22.19 -8.01 -19.74
C GLN A 21 -22.56 -9.38 -19.16
N SER A 22 -22.76 -9.45 -17.84
CA SER A 22 -23.69 -10.47 -17.34
C SER A 22 -25.02 -10.19 -18.03
N ARG A 23 -25.60 -11.20 -18.69
CA ARG A 23 -26.86 -11.12 -19.45
C ARG A 23 -28.05 -10.90 -18.50
N SER A 24 -28.03 -9.83 -17.74
CA SER A 24 -29.13 -9.36 -16.92
C SER A 24 -29.67 -8.10 -17.59
N THR A 25 -30.91 -8.16 -18.02
CA THR A 25 -31.64 -7.05 -18.65
C THR A 25 -32.26 -6.10 -17.61
N GLY A 26 -31.94 -6.27 -16.32
CA GLY A 26 -32.44 -5.42 -15.24
C GLY A 26 -31.69 -4.08 -15.13
N PRO A 27 -32.35 -3.01 -14.65
CA PRO A 27 -31.76 -1.66 -14.53
C PRO A 27 -30.66 -1.51 -13.48
N SER A 28 -30.32 -2.57 -12.76
CA SER A 28 -29.36 -2.59 -11.64
C SER A 28 -27.92 -2.96 -12.06
N HIS A 29 -27.59 -2.87 -13.35
CA HIS A 29 -26.24 -3.21 -13.83
C HIS A 29 -25.34 -1.97 -13.93
N LEU A 30 -24.17 -2.05 -13.30
CA LEU A 30 -23.13 -1.02 -13.44
C LEU A 30 -22.53 -1.05 -14.84
N THR A 31 -22.55 0.06 -15.55
CA THR A 31 -21.88 0.21 -16.84
C THR A 31 -20.42 0.60 -16.66
N GLN A 32 -19.62 0.46 -17.73
CA GLN A 32 -18.25 0.98 -17.73
C GLN A 32 -18.22 2.50 -17.48
N ALA A 33 -19.22 3.23 -17.98
CA ALA A 33 -19.35 4.67 -17.76
C ALA A 33 -19.58 4.99 -16.28
N ASP A 34 -20.43 4.21 -15.59
CA ASP A 34 -20.68 4.39 -14.15
C ASP A 34 -19.40 4.13 -13.33
N VAL A 35 -18.66 3.08 -13.67
CA VAL A 35 -17.38 2.76 -13.02
C VAL A 35 -16.36 3.88 -13.24
N LEU A 36 -16.24 4.40 -14.46
CA LEU A 36 -15.33 5.52 -14.77
C LEU A 36 -15.79 6.82 -14.08
N GLY A 37 -17.09 7.08 -14.02
CA GLY A 37 -17.67 8.22 -13.31
C GLY A 37 -17.36 8.17 -11.81
N ALA A 38 -17.58 7.00 -11.18
CA ALA A 38 -17.23 6.73 -9.80
C ALA A 38 -15.73 6.93 -9.55
N LEU A 39 -14.85 6.38 -10.40
CA LEU A 39 -13.41 6.59 -10.30
C LEU A 39 -13.01 8.06 -10.47
N GLY A 40 -13.71 8.83 -11.32
CA GLY A 40 -13.53 10.27 -11.47
C GLY A 40 -13.88 11.05 -10.21
N LEU A 41 -14.98 10.70 -9.54
CA LEU A 41 -15.37 11.28 -8.24
C LEU A 41 -14.33 10.94 -7.16
N VAL A 42 -13.89 9.69 -7.11
CA VAL A 42 -12.84 9.25 -6.19
C VAL A 42 -11.52 9.99 -6.47
N GLN A 43 -11.14 10.20 -7.73
CA GLN A 43 -9.95 10.97 -8.09
C GLN A 43 -10.01 12.41 -7.60
N LYS A 44 -11.20 13.03 -7.62
CA LYS A 44 -11.43 14.40 -7.16
C LYS A 44 -11.22 14.53 -5.65
N TYR A 45 -11.81 13.64 -4.86
CA TYR A 45 -11.80 13.76 -3.39
C TYR A 45 -10.60 13.05 -2.75
N GLU A 46 -10.23 11.87 -3.23
CA GLU A 46 -9.19 10.99 -2.68
C GLU A 46 -8.07 10.73 -3.71
N GLY A 47 -7.56 11.79 -4.33
CA GLY A 47 -6.63 11.68 -5.45
C GLY A 47 -5.27 11.03 -5.13
N VAL A 48 -4.77 11.14 -3.90
CA VAL A 48 -3.52 10.48 -3.47
C VAL A 48 -3.78 9.00 -3.19
N GLY A 49 -4.86 8.68 -2.47
CA GLY A 49 -5.26 7.30 -2.22
C GLY A 49 -5.55 6.53 -3.51
N LEU A 50 -6.24 7.14 -4.48
CA LEU A 50 -6.47 6.51 -5.77
C LEU A 50 -5.15 6.25 -6.51
N ALA A 51 -4.22 7.22 -6.49
CA ALA A 51 -2.89 7.05 -7.09
C ALA A 51 -2.09 5.92 -6.41
N LEU A 52 -2.18 5.78 -5.09
CA LEU A 52 -1.59 4.66 -4.34
C LEU A 52 -2.18 3.33 -4.81
N MET A 53 -3.51 3.21 -4.86
CA MET A 53 -4.16 1.97 -5.29
C MET A 53 -3.84 1.64 -6.75
N MET A 54 -3.84 2.61 -7.66
CA MET A 54 -3.40 2.39 -9.04
C MET A 54 -1.94 1.93 -9.09
N ALA A 55 -1.02 2.60 -8.36
CA ALA A 55 0.37 2.18 -8.30
C ALA A 55 0.55 0.73 -7.80
N ARG A 56 -0.29 0.30 -6.84
CA ARG A 56 -0.23 -1.05 -6.26
C ARG A 56 -0.84 -2.12 -7.18
N TYR A 57 -2.02 -1.88 -7.73
CA TYR A 57 -2.83 -2.89 -8.43
C TYR A 57 -2.62 -2.88 -9.95
N THR A 58 -2.42 -1.71 -10.57
CA THR A 58 -2.17 -1.62 -12.02
C THR A 58 -0.68 -1.48 -12.36
N LYS A 59 0.18 -1.33 -11.35
CA LYS A 59 1.63 -1.10 -11.49
C LYS A 59 1.96 0.10 -12.39
N ASP A 60 1.07 1.09 -12.46
CA ASP A 60 1.24 2.30 -13.27
C ASP A 60 2.33 3.22 -12.69
N LYS A 61 3.31 3.56 -13.54
CA LYS A 61 4.44 4.43 -13.16
C LYS A 61 4.02 5.88 -12.95
N ALA A 62 3.03 6.37 -13.68
CA ALA A 62 2.58 7.76 -13.54
C ALA A 62 1.87 7.97 -12.19
N SER A 63 0.96 7.05 -11.86
CA SER A 63 0.28 6.98 -10.57
C SER A 63 1.27 6.77 -9.42
N TYR A 64 2.29 5.93 -9.59
CA TYR A 64 3.36 5.78 -8.61
C TYR A 64 4.05 7.11 -8.28
N ARG A 65 4.45 7.89 -9.30
CA ARG A 65 5.08 9.21 -9.09
C ARG A 65 4.14 10.17 -8.37
N LYS A 66 2.86 10.20 -8.75
CA LYS A 66 1.83 11.04 -8.09
C LYS A 66 1.63 10.63 -6.63
N ALA A 67 1.59 9.33 -6.35
CA ALA A 67 1.50 8.79 -5.00
C ALA A 67 2.70 9.20 -4.14
N VAL A 68 3.93 9.07 -4.66
CA VAL A 68 5.16 9.50 -3.95
C VAL A 68 5.13 10.98 -3.62
N LEU A 69 4.68 11.85 -4.54
CA LEU A 69 4.57 13.28 -4.28
C LEU A 69 3.52 13.59 -3.18
N GLY A 70 2.35 12.94 -3.24
CA GLY A 70 1.30 13.11 -2.23
C GLY A 70 1.72 12.61 -0.85
N VAL A 71 2.35 11.43 -0.78
CA VAL A 71 2.90 10.85 0.45
C VAL A 71 4.04 11.70 0.98
N MET A 72 4.88 12.27 0.12
CA MET A 72 5.94 13.20 0.53
C MET A 72 5.36 14.46 1.18
N ALA A 73 4.28 15.04 0.62
CA ALA A 73 3.61 16.19 1.23
C ALA A 73 3.08 15.85 2.63
N HIS A 74 2.45 14.68 2.80
CA HIS A 74 2.00 14.20 4.11
C HIS A 74 3.17 13.97 5.08
N CYS A 75 4.23 13.31 4.61
CA CYS A 75 5.46 13.04 5.37
C CYS A 75 6.08 14.33 5.90
N SER A 76 6.23 15.35 5.06
CA SER A 76 6.76 16.66 5.44
C SER A 76 5.88 17.37 6.48
N LYS A 77 4.56 17.23 6.39
CA LYS A 77 3.62 17.79 7.37
C LYS A 77 3.73 17.08 8.73
N GLN A 78 3.94 15.77 8.74
CA GLN A 78 4.09 14.99 9.97
C GLN A 78 5.50 15.05 10.58
N ALA A 79 6.54 15.31 9.77
CA ALA A 79 7.93 15.26 10.18
C ALA A 79 8.23 16.03 11.48
N PRO A 80 7.74 17.26 11.70
CA PRO A 80 8.02 18.01 12.93
C PRO A 80 7.61 17.31 14.22
N LYS A 81 6.58 16.45 14.18
CA LYS A 81 6.12 15.67 15.35
C LYS A 81 7.13 14.61 15.80
N TYR A 82 7.96 14.10 14.88
CA TYR A 82 8.85 12.98 15.12
C TYR A 82 10.32 13.41 15.15
N VAL A 83 10.76 14.15 14.12
CA VAL A 83 12.16 14.50 13.89
C VAL A 83 12.47 15.97 14.21
N GLY A 84 11.46 16.76 14.57
CA GLY A 84 11.60 18.19 14.84
C GLY A 84 11.75 19.03 13.56
N ALA A 85 12.26 20.25 13.73
CA ALA A 85 12.41 21.21 12.63
C ALA A 85 13.38 20.70 11.55
N ILE A 86 13.00 20.87 10.27
CA ILE A 86 13.82 20.52 9.11
C ILE A 86 14.88 21.61 8.92
N LYS A 87 16.13 21.33 9.30
CA LYS A 87 17.21 22.32 9.29
C LYS A 87 18.08 22.31 8.04
N SER A 88 18.11 21.19 7.30
CA SER A 88 19.04 21.02 6.17
C SER A 88 18.37 20.40 4.95
N ARG A 89 18.98 20.61 3.78
CA ARG A 89 18.61 19.93 2.54
C ARG A 89 18.60 18.40 2.69
N GLY A 90 19.52 17.86 3.47
CA GLY A 90 19.61 16.42 3.79
C GLY A 90 18.34 15.88 4.45
N HIS A 91 17.74 16.64 5.38
CA HIS A 91 16.46 16.28 5.98
C HIS A 91 15.33 16.24 4.95
N GLY A 92 15.24 17.25 4.07
CA GLY A 92 14.26 17.26 2.99
C GLY A 92 14.41 16.06 2.05
N MET A 93 15.65 15.68 1.73
CA MET A 93 15.93 14.48 0.93
C MET A 93 15.56 13.19 1.68
N ALA A 94 15.85 13.09 2.97
CA ALA A 94 15.49 11.93 3.78
C ALA A 94 13.97 11.73 3.86
N LEU A 95 13.18 12.80 3.99
CA LEU A 95 11.73 12.74 3.96
C LEU A 95 11.18 12.25 2.61
N LYS A 96 11.78 12.71 1.51
CA LYS A 96 11.46 12.20 0.16
C LYS A 96 11.78 10.71 0.04
N THR A 97 12.94 10.27 0.53
CA THR A 97 13.34 8.86 0.51
C THR A 97 12.40 7.99 1.36
N ILE A 98 12.00 8.46 2.55
CA ILE A 98 11.01 7.76 3.40
C ILE A 98 9.67 7.63 2.70
N ALA A 99 9.18 8.71 2.08
CA ALA A 99 7.93 8.67 1.34
C ALA A 99 7.98 7.68 0.17
N ALA A 100 9.07 7.70 -0.60
CA ALA A 100 9.27 6.76 -1.71
C ALA A 100 9.32 5.31 -1.23
N LEU A 101 10.08 5.02 -0.17
CA LEU A 101 10.15 3.68 0.42
C LEU A 101 8.80 3.24 0.99
N ALA A 102 8.04 4.12 1.64
CA ALA A 102 6.72 3.80 2.14
C ALA A 102 5.75 3.42 1.00
N VAL A 103 5.78 4.14 -0.13
CA VAL A 103 4.99 3.80 -1.32
C VAL A 103 5.44 2.47 -1.92
N GLU A 104 6.75 2.27 -2.08
CA GLU A 104 7.31 1.01 -2.58
C GLU A 104 6.85 -0.17 -1.72
N HIS A 105 6.97 -0.05 -0.41
CA HIS A 105 6.58 -1.05 0.57
C HIS A 105 5.08 -1.31 0.60
N TYR A 106 4.25 -0.27 0.47
CA TYR A 106 2.81 -0.40 0.32
C TYR A 106 2.44 -1.14 -0.98
N CYS A 107 3.13 -0.85 -2.08
CA CYS A 107 2.88 -1.45 -3.39
C CYS A 107 3.36 -2.91 -3.52
N ARG A 108 4.05 -3.45 -2.51
CA ARG A 108 4.49 -4.85 -2.49
C ARG A 108 3.29 -5.79 -2.44
N THR A 109 3.36 -6.78 -3.31
CA THR A 109 2.36 -7.84 -3.46
C THR A 109 3.08 -9.20 -3.61
N ALA A 110 2.37 -10.32 -3.52
CA ALA A 110 2.99 -11.65 -3.52
C ALA A 110 3.72 -11.99 -4.84
N ASP A 111 3.34 -11.33 -5.94
CA ASP A 111 3.97 -11.36 -7.26
C ASP A 111 5.21 -10.45 -7.38
N THR A 112 5.43 -9.54 -6.43
CA THR A 112 6.64 -8.72 -6.43
C THR A 112 7.86 -9.62 -6.17
N PRO A 113 8.91 -9.59 -7.02
CA PRO A 113 10.11 -10.39 -6.82
C PRO A 113 10.65 -10.25 -5.40
N ASP A 114 11.02 -11.38 -4.79
CA ASP A 114 11.53 -11.49 -3.41
C ASP A 114 10.60 -10.99 -2.28
N ALA A 115 9.40 -10.50 -2.61
CA ALA A 115 8.48 -9.98 -1.60
C ALA A 115 7.67 -11.06 -0.91
N ALA A 116 7.42 -12.19 -1.58
CA ALA A 116 6.65 -13.29 -1.01
C ALA A 116 7.34 -13.89 0.23
N CYS A 117 6.55 -14.11 1.28
CA CYS A 117 7.02 -14.92 2.40
C CYS A 117 7.18 -16.39 1.96
N GLN A 118 7.97 -17.16 2.71
CA GLN A 118 8.12 -18.60 2.51
C GLN A 118 6.80 -19.38 2.63
N CYS A 119 5.75 -18.79 3.23
CA CYS A 119 4.40 -19.33 3.18
C CYS A 119 3.75 -19.24 1.78
N LYS A 120 4.46 -18.75 0.75
CA LYS A 120 4.00 -18.51 -0.63
C LYS A 120 2.82 -17.52 -0.70
N GLY A 121 2.87 -16.44 0.08
CA GLY A 121 1.80 -15.44 0.09
C GLY A 121 0.55 -15.82 0.90
N ARG A 122 0.42 -17.07 1.38
CA ARG A 122 -0.79 -17.54 2.07
C ARG A 122 -1.13 -16.83 3.37
N GLY A 123 -0.14 -16.26 4.08
CA GLY A 123 -0.35 -15.67 5.41
C GLY A 123 -0.58 -16.67 6.54
N ASN A 124 -0.86 -17.94 6.23
CA ASN A 124 -1.03 -19.01 7.20
C ASN A 124 -0.05 -20.18 6.95
N VAL A 125 0.16 -21.00 7.97
CA VAL A 125 0.94 -22.24 7.94
C VAL A 125 0.20 -23.31 8.72
N ARG A 126 0.38 -24.58 8.34
CA ARG A 126 -0.27 -25.70 9.02
C ARG A 126 0.22 -25.81 10.45
N ASP A 127 -0.70 -25.86 11.40
CA ASP A 127 -0.37 -26.11 12.79
C ASP A 127 -0.32 -27.61 13.03
N MET A 128 0.88 -28.18 12.98
CA MET A 128 1.09 -29.63 13.10
C MET A 128 0.59 -30.18 14.45
N GLU A 129 0.71 -29.39 15.51
CA GLU A 129 0.33 -29.81 16.86
C GLU A 129 -1.19 -29.86 17.01
N ALA A 130 -1.87 -28.76 16.70
CA ALA A 130 -3.33 -28.71 16.72
C ALA A 130 -3.95 -29.68 15.70
N SER A 131 -3.35 -29.82 14.51
CA SER A 131 -3.84 -30.75 13.49
C SER A 131 -3.79 -32.20 13.95
N ARG A 132 -2.73 -32.58 14.68
CA ARG A 132 -2.59 -33.92 15.25
C ARG A 132 -3.60 -34.15 16.38
N LEU A 133 -3.79 -33.14 17.25
CA LEU A 133 -4.72 -33.24 18.38
C LEU A 133 -6.18 -33.42 17.92
N HIS A 134 -6.59 -32.69 16.89
CA HIS A 134 -7.98 -32.68 16.41
C HIS A 134 -8.25 -33.62 15.24
N GLY A 135 -7.23 -34.34 14.75
CA GLY A 135 -7.35 -35.28 13.62
C GLY A 135 -7.75 -34.61 12.29
N LYS A 136 -7.67 -33.29 12.19
CA LYS A 136 -8.05 -32.51 10.99
C LYS A 136 -7.02 -31.42 10.73
N PRO A 137 -6.80 -30.99 9.47
CA PRO A 137 -5.91 -29.88 9.17
C PRO A 137 -6.38 -28.59 9.86
N ILE A 138 -5.54 -28.04 10.72
CA ILE A 138 -5.73 -26.74 11.37
C ILE A 138 -4.57 -25.85 10.94
N ASP A 139 -4.90 -24.64 10.49
CA ASP A 139 -3.93 -23.62 10.11
C ASP A 139 -3.77 -22.59 11.24
N LYS A 140 -2.56 -22.04 11.36
CA LYS A 140 -2.25 -20.90 12.21
C LYS A 140 -1.66 -19.76 11.39
N ILE A 141 -1.68 -18.55 11.95
CA ILE A 141 -1.05 -17.37 11.36
C ILE A 141 0.45 -17.65 11.17
N CYS A 142 0.97 -17.33 9.99
CA CYS A 142 2.38 -17.54 9.69
C CYS A 142 3.25 -16.66 10.61
N PRO A 143 4.13 -17.25 11.45
CA PRO A 143 4.91 -16.48 12.41
C PRO A 143 5.96 -15.58 11.75
N ARG A 144 6.32 -15.87 10.50
CA ARG A 144 7.36 -15.11 9.77
C ARG A 144 6.83 -13.81 9.18
N CYS A 145 5.59 -13.80 8.68
CA CYS A 145 4.99 -12.62 8.06
C CYS A 145 3.86 -12.00 8.90
N GLY A 146 3.49 -12.61 10.02
CA GLY A 146 2.40 -12.15 10.89
C GLY A 146 1.06 -12.12 10.16
N GLY A 147 0.83 -13.02 9.21
CA GLY A 147 -0.42 -13.07 8.44
C GLY A 147 -0.42 -12.30 7.12
N THR A 148 0.57 -11.44 6.88
CA THR A 148 0.59 -10.58 5.67
C THR A 148 0.88 -11.32 4.37
N GLY A 149 1.45 -12.53 4.45
CA GLY A 149 1.94 -13.27 3.28
C GLY A 149 3.21 -12.69 2.65
N LEU A 150 3.68 -11.52 3.11
CA LEU A 150 4.85 -10.81 2.60
C LEU A 150 6.03 -10.92 3.57
N ARG A 151 7.26 -10.93 3.04
CA ARG A 151 8.47 -10.84 3.85
C ARG A 151 8.48 -9.50 4.60
N PRO A 152 8.63 -9.48 5.94
CA PRO A 152 8.75 -8.23 6.69
C PRO A 152 9.87 -7.36 6.15
N ILE A 153 9.67 -6.06 6.21
CA ILE A 153 10.66 -5.06 5.76
C ILE A 153 11.66 -4.84 6.89
N PRO A 154 12.96 -5.14 6.69
CA PRO A 154 13.96 -4.85 7.71
C PRO A 154 14.09 -3.34 7.92
N GLY A 155 14.00 -2.87 9.16
CA GLY A 155 14.25 -1.46 9.51
C GLY A 155 15.64 -0.97 9.05
N THR A 156 16.61 -1.89 9.02
CA THR A 156 17.98 -1.63 8.54
C THR A 156 18.03 -1.20 7.07
N GLN A 157 17.12 -1.70 6.21
CA GLN A 157 17.03 -1.28 4.82
C GLN A 157 16.67 0.21 4.71
N ILE A 158 15.69 0.64 5.52
CA ILE A 158 15.22 2.03 5.53
C ILE A 158 16.30 2.95 6.12
N ARG A 159 16.94 2.52 7.22
CA ARG A 159 18.05 3.26 7.83
C ARG A 159 19.18 3.49 6.84
N ARG A 160 19.64 2.44 6.15
CA ARG A 160 20.72 2.51 5.15
C ARG A 160 20.42 3.50 4.02
N ALA A 161 19.14 3.67 3.67
CA ALA A 161 18.74 4.59 2.61
C ALA A 161 18.78 6.07 3.04
N ILE A 162 18.58 6.38 4.34
CA ILE A 162 18.52 7.77 4.83
C ILE A 162 19.78 8.23 5.55
N GLU A 163 20.56 7.31 6.14
CA GLU A 163 21.76 7.62 6.91
C GLU A 163 22.79 8.43 6.09
N PRO A 164 23.06 8.14 4.80
CA PRO A 164 23.93 8.99 3.98
C PRO A 164 23.45 10.43 3.78
N LEU A 165 22.14 10.69 3.95
CA LEU A 165 21.54 12.02 3.75
C LEU A 165 21.57 12.87 5.03
N LEU A 166 21.64 12.21 6.18
CA LEU A 166 21.54 12.84 7.50
C LEU A 166 22.88 12.83 8.25
N GLY A 167 23.85 12.04 7.79
CA GLY A 167 25.03 11.70 8.55
C GLY A 167 24.77 10.51 9.48
N THR A 168 25.72 10.22 10.36
CA THR A 168 25.61 9.11 11.31
C THR A 168 24.41 9.31 12.24
N LEU A 169 23.41 8.44 12.13
CA LEU A 169 22.23 8.47 13.01
C LEU A 169 22.53 7.65 14.26
N SER A 170 22.33 8.25 15.43
CA SER A 170 22.33 7.49 16.67
C SER A 170 21.18 6.46 16.69
N ARG A 171 21.32 5.41 17.50
CA ARG A 171 20.26 4.41 17.68
C ARG A 171 18.94 5.05 18.15
N GLY A 172 19.03 6.05 19.04
CA GLY A 172 17.88 6.76 19.58
C GLY A 172 17.13 7.57 18.52
N GLU A 173 17.86 8.36 17.72
CA GLU A 173 17.28 9.14 16.61
C GLU A 173 16.62 8.22 15.58
N TRP A 174 17.25 7.09 15.28
CA TRP A 174 16.66 6.11 14.37
C TRP A 174 15.37 5.49 14.94
N GLU A 175 15.43 4.81 16.08
CA GLU A 175 14.32 4.00 16.61
C GLU A 175 13.13 4.85 17.08
N ARG A 176 13.39 6.01 17.70
CA ARG A 176 12.34 6.82 18.33
C ARG A 176 11.80 7.91 17.41
N GLN A 177 12.57 8.35 16.42
CA GLN A 177 12.16 9.44 15.54
C GLN A 177 11.92 8.92 14.11
N TRP A 178 12.99 8.67 13.35
CA TRP A 178 12.90 8.40 11.91
C TRP A 178 12.12 7.12 11.58
N TYR A 179 12.31 6.05 12.36
CA TYR A 179 11.57 4.80 12.15
C TYR A 179 10.08 4.96 12.49
N ARG A 180 9.73 5.73 13.52
CA ARG A 180 8.33 6.03 13.85
C ARG A 180 7.65 6.89 12.79
N LEU A 181 8.37 7.89 12.25
CA LEU A 181 7.88 8.66 11.12
C LEU A 181 7.59 7.76 9.92
N TYR A 182 8.54 6.88 9.56
CA TYR A 182 8.34 5.92 8.49
C TYR A 182 7.12 5.02 8.72
N GLN A 183 6.96 4.46 9.93
CA GLN A 183 5.81 3.62 10.28
C GLN A 183 4.48 4.39 10.15
N ALA A 184 4.44 5.64 10.60
CA ALA A 184 3.26 6.49 10.49
C ALA A 184 2.90 6.81 9.03
N VAL A 185 3.91 7.08 8.19
CA VAL A 185 3.72 7.33 6.76
C VAL A 185 3.23 6.07 6.03
N LEU A 186 3.80 4.90 6.32
CA LEU A 186 3.33 3.64 5.74
C LEU A 186 1.89 3.31 6.20
N ALA A 187 1.58 3.50 7.48
CA ALA A 187 0.23 3.30 8.00
C ALA A 187 -0.78 4.23 7.30
N TRP A 188 -0.39 5.48 7.05
CA TRP A 188 -1.22 6.43 6.32
C TRP A 188 -1.54 5.96 4.89
N CYS A 189 -0.62 5.30 4.18
CA CYS A 189 -0.92 4.70 2.88
C CYS A 189 -2.09 3.69 2.93
N TYR A 190 -2.15 2.85 3.97
CA TYR A 190 -3.26 1.90 4.16
C TYR A 190 -4.56 2.58 4.61
N VAL A 191 -4.46 3.68 5.37
CA VAL A 191 -5.64 4.52 5.69
C VAL A 191 -6.22 5.13 4.42
N GLN A 192 -5.38 5.60 3.51
CA GLN A 192 -5.81 6.13 2.22
C GLN A 192 -6.50 5.07 1.37
N GLU A 193 -5.98 3.84 1.31
CA GLU A 193 -6.65 2.72 0.65
C GLU A 193 -8.08 2.48 1.20
N SER A 194 -8.21 2.54 2.52
CA SER A 194 -9.50 2.37 3.20
C SER A 194 -10.48 3.50 2.87
N ALA A 195 -10.00 4.76 2.84
CA ALA A 195 -10.80 5.93 2.50
C ALA A 195 -11.31 5.88 1.05
N VAL A 196 -10.43 5.53 0.10
CA VAL A 196 -10.78 5.38 -1.32
C VAL A 196 -11.81 4.27 -1.50
N THR A 197 -11.62 3.14 -0.81
CA THR A 197 -12.55 2.00 -0.88
C THR A 197 -13.93 2.38 -0.34
N ALA A 198 -13.98 3.09 0.79
CA ALA A 198 -15.22 3.57 1.38
C ALA A 198 -15.95 4.56 0.47
N LEU A 199 -15.22 5.55 -0.08
CA LEU A 199 -15.79 6.53 -0.99
C LEU A 199 -16.31 5.86 -2.27
N TYR A 200 -15.54 4.94 -2.85
CA TYR A 200 -15.96 4.20 -4.04
C TYR A 200 -17.25 3.40 -3.80
N GLN A 201 -17.40 2.80 -2.62
CA GLN A 201 -18.62 2.07 -2.23
C GLN A 201 -19.84 2.98 -2.01
N GLN A 202 -19.63 4.25 -1.68
CA GLN A 202 -20.72 5.21 -1.48
C GLN A 202 -21.26 5.77 -2.81
N VAL A 203 -20.41 5.83 -3.84
CA VAL A 203 -20.76 6.43 -5.14
C VAL A 203 -21.20 5.40 -6.18
N ILE A 204 -21.29 4.11 -5.81
CA ILE A 204 -21.61 3.00 -6.71
C ILE A 204 -22.79 2.17 -6.24
#